data_AF-A0A2P7BAF6-F1
#
_entry.id   AF-A0A2P7BAF6-F1
#
_cell.length_a   1.000
_cell.length_b   1.000
_cell.length_c   1.000
_cell.angle_alpha   90.00
_cell.angle_beta   90.00
_cell.angle_gamma   90.00
#
_symmetry.space_group_name_H-M   'P 1'
#
loop_
_entity.id
_entity.type
_entity.pdbx_description
1 polymer ?
#
loop_
_entity_poly.entity_id
_entity_poly.type
_entity_poly.pdbx_seq_one_letter_code
_entity_poly.pdbx_strand_id
1 'polypeptide(L)'
;MALNPALFTLLGIYNGPWTPISGTTGGPGNDLITVGSILNLVVFGNGGNDYIDSRAAGVVNVLNGGADSDQIFGGSGVNTINGGPGNDYIEGGGGADILNGGPGIDTLSYESAEPVRGTSTGVTVTLNASGGGTVSGGANVGVDVITGGFENIVGSNFDDTLTGNTGNNILIGLAGNDFLFGREGDDTLVGGAGADTFTGGVGIDTADYSTSPGGVNVDLSTASGSGSDAQGDTFSTIENVTGSAFSDVITGDTGNNVLRGLVGADTLNGGAGNDVLDARIDRPLPTTPADGNNVLDGGTGDDLFFVNRERPATLGMNPGSDEIRGGEGIDTIQFDGTNVEADMLAGKIHLLYSAFPTIEFSTMKFEENLIGSNELTVTEGIGRGDILVGDHGDNRLTGRFGPDVLTGNGGADTFVYLKVDDSYFDNATNQDRNDTIEDFSSSQGDKIDLSAIDAIAGNANANDAFTYIGSAGFSAAGQVRYAGGQMEANINADLGADMQISVDQLVAADFIL
;
A
#
# COMPACT_ATOMS: atom_id res chain seq x y z
N MET A 1 25.15 -4.83 -22.13
CA MET A 1 24.24 -5.25 -21.07
C MET A 1 23.82 -4.00 -20.33
N ALA A 2 22.53 -3.79 -20.18
CA ALA A 2 22.03 -2.86 -19.18
C ALA A 2 20.58 -3.23 -18.93
N LEU A 3 20.35 -4.34 -18.23
CA LEU A 3 19.14 -4.48 -17.42
C LEU A 3 18.92 -3.14 -16.72
N ASN A 4 17.69 -2.65 -16.80
CA ASN A 4 17.31 -1.41 -16.14
C ASN A 4 17.75 -1.49 -14.66
N PRO A 5 18.45 -0.49 -14.09
CA PRO A 5 18.86 -0.48 -12.69
C PRO A 5 17.71 -0.77 -11.70
N ALA A 6 16.47 -0.47 -12.10
CA ALA A 6 15.28 -0.84 -11.35
C ALA A 6 15.08 -2.38 -11.30
N LEU A 7 15.27 -3.09 -12.41
CA LEU A 7 15.19 -4.56 -12.47
C LEU A 7 16.29 -5.24 -11.65
N PHE A 8 17.50 -4.65 -11.59
CA PHE A 8 18.55 -5.13 -10.68
C PHE A 8 18.10 -5.06 -9.21
N THR A 9 17.36 -4.00 -8.85
CA THR A 9 16.87 -3.81 -7.49
C THR A 9 15.77 -4.81 -7.16
N LEU A 10 14.84 -5.04 -8.10
CA LEU A 10 13.77 -6.03 -7.97
C LEU A 10 14.31 -7.45 -7.78
N LEU A 11 15.32 -7.83 -8.57
CA LEU A 11 15.97 -9.15 -8.48
C LEU A 11 17.00 -9.27 -7.36
N GLY A 12 17.27 -8.20 -6.60
CA GLY A 12 18.26 -8.20 -5.52
C GLY A 12 19.70 -8.45 -5.99
N ILE A 13 20.02 -8.17 -7.25
CA ILE A 13 21.32 -8.47 -7.84
C ILE A 13 22.39 -7.51 -7.28
N TYR A 14 23.49 -8.07 -6.79
CA TYR A 14 24.63 -7.31 -6.27
C TYR A 14 25.42 -6.62 -7.38
N ASN A 15 25.69 -5.31 -7.26
CA ASN A 15 26.35 -4.49 -8.30
C ASN A 15 27.71 -3.88 -7.90
N GLY A 16 28.50 -4.60 -7.10
CA GLY A 16 29.89 -4.20 -6.77
C GLY A 16 30.03 -3.26 -5.56
N PRO A 17 31.27 -2.88 -5.21
CA PRO A 17 32.49 -2.97 -6.02
C PRO A 17 33.11 -4.38 -6.08
N TRP A 18 33.76 -4.68 -7.21
CA TRP A 18 34.52 -5.92 -7.45
C TRP A 18 36.02 -5.63 -7.62
N THR A 19 36.85 -6.61 -7.26
CA THR A 19 38.30 -6.54 -7.40
C THR A 19 38.75 -7.31 -8.65
N PRO A 20 39.38 -6.66 -9.65
CA PRO A 20 39.88 -7.37 -10.82
C PRO A 20 40.97 -8.38 -10.48
N ILE A 21 40.84 -9.61 -10.94
CA ILE A 21 41.87 -10.64 -10.79
C ILE A 21 42.53 -10.99 -12.13
N SER A 22 43.77 -11.45 -12.07
CA SER A 22 44.48 -12.02 -13.22
C SER A 22 44.48 -13.54 -13.09
N GLY A 23 43.46 -14.21 -13.66
CA GLY A 23 43.36 -15.67 -13.60
C GLY A 23 41.93 -16.17 -13.81
N THR A 24 41.73 -17.45 -13.52
CA THR A 24 40.43 -18.15 -13.64
C THR A 24 39.92 -18.61 -12.27
N THR A 25 40.50 -18.12 -11.18
CA THR A 25 40.16 -18.53 -9.83
C THR A 25 40.24 -17.32 -8.94
N GLY A 26 39.09 -16.92 -8.39
CA GLY A 26 38.96 -15.88 -7.38
C GLY A 26 39.52 -16.31 -6.03
N GLY A 27 39.56 -15.36 -5.12
CA GLY A 27 39.95 -15.53 -3.73
C GLY A 27 38.77 -15.38 -2.79
N PRO A 28 39.01 -15.03 -1.52
CA PRO A 28 37.95 -14.53 -0.65
C PRO A 28 37.63 -13.05 -0.97
N GLY A 29 36.34 -12.75 -1.11
CA GLY A 29 35.81 -11.42 -1.39
C GLY A 29 35.38 -11.23 -2.84
N ASN A 30 34.71 -10.11 -3.12
CA ASN A 30 34.06 -9.84 -4.40
C ASN A 30 35.08 -9.61 -5.53
N ASP A 31 35.14 -10.52 -6.49
CA ASP A 31 36.10 -10.55 -7.58
C ASP A 31 35.47 -10.23 -8.94
N LEU A 32 36.26 -9.61 -9.83
CA LEU A 32 35.92 -9.42 -11.24
C LEU A 32 36.82 -10.32 -12.08
N ILE A 33 36.22 -11.33 -12.69
CA ILE A 33 36.87 -12.36 -13.49
C ILE A 33 36.41 -12.25 -14.95
N THR A 34 37.22 -11.62 -15.80
CA THR A 34 36.96 -11.56 -17.24
C THR A 34 37.88 -12.53 -17.97
N VAL A 35 37.31 -13.43 -18.77
CA VAL A 35 38.07 -14.46 -19.46
C VAL A 35 38.17 -14.20 -20.96
N GLY A 36 39.38 -14.37 -21.50
CA GLY A 36 39.67 -14.17 -22.92
C GLY A 36 39.42 -15.41 -23.78
N SER A 37 39.93 -15.40 -25.02
CA SER A 37 39.66 -16.40 -26.07
C SER A 37 40.39 -17.75 -25.89
N ILE A 38 40.52 -18.25 -24.66
CA ILE A 38 41.23 -19.50 -24.35
C ILE A 38 40.21 -20.66 -24.37
N LEU A 39 40.52 -21.76 -25.08
CA LEU A 39 39.68 -22.96 -25.17
C LEU A 39 39.54 -23.70 -23.83
N ASN A 40 38.34 -24.17 -23.50
CA ASN A 40 38.02 -25.10 -22.40
C ASN A 40 38.46 -24.62 -21.03
N LEU A 41 37.85 -23.52 -20.57
CA LEU A 41 38.21 -22.89 -19.31
C LEU A 41 37.45 -23.48 -18.14
N VAL A 42 38.12 -23.56 -16.99
CA VAL A 42 37.45 -23.79 -15.69
C VAL A 42 37.64 -22.54 -14.85
N VAL A 43 36.54 -21.90 -14.47
CA VAL A 43 36.51 -20.66 -13.70
C VAL A 43 35.82 -20.91 -12.36
N PHE A 44 36.40 -20.39 -11.28
CA PHE A 44 35.82 -20.43 -9.93
C PHE A 44 35.87 -19.02 -9.33
N GLY A 45 34.76 -18.49 -8.82
CA GLY A 45 34.75 -17.27 -8.00
C GLY A 45 35.24 -17.54 -6.57
N ASN A 46 34.67 -18.57 -5.94
CA ASN A 46 34.90 -19.08 -4.59
C ASN A 46 34.02 -18.43 -3.51
N GLY A 47 34.30 -17.22 -3.03
CA GLY A 47 33.46 -16.64 -1.99
C GLY A 47 33.51 -15.14 -2.01
N GLY A 48 32.40 -14.50 -1.66
CA GLY A 48 32.13 -13.12 -2.04
C GLY A 48 31.24 -13.06 -3.28
N ASN A 49 30.65 -11.90 -3.52
CA ASN A 49 29.78 -11.67 -4.66
C ASN A 49 30.62 -11.40 -5.92
N ASP A 50 30.79 -12.39 -6.78
CA ASP A 50 31.72 -12.35 -7.91
C ASP A 50 31.05 -11.97 -9.23
N TYR A 51 31.81 -11.39 -10.15
CA TYR A 51 31.40 -11.10 -11.53
C TYR A 51 32.26 -11.91 -12.49
N ILE A 52 31.70 -12.95 -13.09
CA ILE A 52 32.37 -13.88 -14.00
C ILE A 52 31.87 -13.65 -15.42
N ASP A 53 32.74 -13.14 -16.30
CA ASP A 53 32.39 -12.84 -17.69
C ASP A 53 33.23 -13.65 -18.69
N SER A 54 32.55 -14.61 -19.35
CA SER A 54 33.10 -15.48 -20.39
C SER A 54 32.56 -15.19 -21.80
N ARG A 55 31.89 -14.06 -22.00
CA ARG A 55 31.28 -13.72 -23.31
C ARG A 55 32.29 -13.63 -24.45
N ALA A 56 33.55 -13.32 -24.16
CA ALA A 56 34.63 -13.24 -25.16
C ALA A 56 35.29 -14.59 -25.50
N ALA A 57 34.99 -15.67 -24.77
CA ALA A 57 35.68 -16.95 -24.92
C ALA A 57 35.20 -17.73 -26.16
N GLY A 58 33.90 -17.69 -26.48
CA GLY A 58 33.31 -18.33 -27.68
C GLY A 58 33.50 -19.86 -27.75
N VAL A 59 33.74 -20.52 -26.62
CA VAL A 59 34.14 -21.93 -26.47
C VAL A 59 33.40 -22.56 -25.29
N VAL A 60 33.55 -23.88 -25.12
CA VAL A 60 33.01 -24.60 -23.95
C VAL A 60 33.71 -24.16 -22.67
N ASN A 61 32.96 -23.80 -21.63
CA ASN A 61 33.50 -23.44 -20.31
C ASN A 61 32.82 -24.19 -19.18
N VAL A 62 33.51 -24.33 -18.05
CA VAL A 62 32.95 -24.71 -16.76
C VAL A 62 33.09 -23.51 -15.83
N LEU A 63 31.98 -22.92 -15.43
CA LEU A 63 31.94 -21.72 -14.58
C LEU A 63 31.28 -22.08 -13.25
N ASN A 64 31.88 -21.65 -12.15
CA ASN A 64 31.35 -21.83 -10.81
C ASN A 64 31.46 -20.49 -10.07
N GLY A 65 30.33 -19.96 -9.61
CA GLY A 65 30.28 -18.75 -8.81
C GLY A 65 30.99 -18.97 -7.48
N GLY A 66 30.43 -19.81 -6.64
CA GLY A 66 31.02 -20.10 -5.34
C GLY A 66 29.97 -19.91 -4.26
N ALA A 67 30.33 -19.22 -3.19
CA ALA A 67 29.40 -18.80 -2.16
C ALA A 67 29.10 -17.31 -2.30
N ASP A 68 27.92 -16.90 -1.81
CA ASP A 68 27.39 -15.54 -1.91
C ASP A 68 26.81 -15.25 -3.32
N SER A 69 26.37 -14.02 -3.59
CA SER A 69 25.59 -13.68 -4.78
C SER A 69 26.45 -13.32 -5.99
N ASP A 70 26.49 -14.21 -6.98
CA ASP A 70 27.36 -14.09 -8.14
C ASP A 70 26.62 -13.64 -9.41
N GLN A 71 27.34 -12.99 -10.32
CA GLN A 71 26.88 -12.73 -11.70
C GLN A 71 27.75 -13.53 -12.68
N ILE A 72 27.15 -14.42 -13.47
CA ILE A 72 27.89 -15.35 -14.32
C ILE A 72 27.39 -15.32 -15.78
N PHE A 73 28.31 -15.07 -16.72
CA PHE A 73 28.03 -14.95 -18.15
C PHE A 73 28.82 -15.97 -18.98
N GLY A 74 28.15 -16.94 -19.60
CA GLY A 74 28.76 -18.07 -20.31
C GLY A 74 29.29 -17.76 -21.72
N GLY A 75 28.64 -16.86 -22.45
CA GLY A 75 29.00 -16.53 -23.83
C GLY A 75 28.38 -17.46 -24.88
N SER A 76 28.95 -17.56 -26.08
CA SER A 76 28.32 -18.27 -27.21
C SER A 76 28.72 -19.75 -27.36
N GLY A 77 29.42 -20.32 -26.39
CA GLY A 77 29.84 -21.73 -26.40
C GLY A 77 28.94 -22.60 -25.54
N VAL A 78 29.08 -23.93 -25.60
CA VAL A 78 28.34 -24.85 -24.71
C VAL A 78 29.00 -24.87 -23.34
N ASN A 79 28.36 -24.28 -22.34
CA ASN A 79 28.89 -24.09 -21.01
C ASN A 79 28.27 -25.06 -19.99
N THR A 80 28.97 -25.28 -18.89
CA THR A 80 28.42 -25.83 -17.65
C THR A 80 28.58 -24.75 -16.58
N ILE A 81 27.47 -24.21 -16.09
CA ILE A 81 27.46 -23.10 -15.15
C ILE A 81 26.76 -23.53 -13.86
N ASN A 82 27.40 -23.25 -12.74
CA ASN A 82 26.85 -23.47 -11.41
C ASN A 82 27.01 -22.20 -10.57
N GLY A 83 25.93 -21.60 -10.09
CA GLY A 83 25.97 -20.46 -9.17
C GLY A 83 26.65 -20.86 -7.87
N GLY A 84 26.05 -21.81 -7.15
CA GLY A 84 26.50 -22.24 -5.83
C GLY A 84 25.53 -21.74 -4.77
N PRO A 85 25.92 -21.63 -3.48
CA PRO A 85 25.06 -21.03 -2.48
C PRO A 85 25.03 -19.50 -2.58
N GLY A 86 23.85 -18.89 -2.62
CA GLY A 86 23.71 -17.45 -2.77
C GLY A 86 22.52 -17.12 -3.64
N ASN A 87 22.27 -15.83 -3.88
CA ASN A 87 21.28 -15.42 -4.89
C ASN A 87 22.04 -15.05 -6.15
N ASP A 88 22.11 -15.97 -7.11
CA ASP A 88 22.96 -15.86 -8.28
C ASP A 88 22.17 -15.36 -9.51
N TYR A 89 22.86 -14.65 -10.39
CA TYR A 89 22.36 -14.24 -11.69
C TYR A 89 23.17 -14.93 -12.79
N ILE A 90 22.53 -15.77 -13.58
CA ILE A 90 23.18 -16.62 -14.57
C ILE A 90 22.62 -16.35 -15.97
N GLU A 91 23.51 -16.02 -16.89
CA GLU A 91 23.22 -15.94 -18.33
C GLU A 91 24.15 -16.92 -19.07
N GLY A 92 23.58 -18.00 -19.60
CA GLY A 92 24.31 -19.00 -20.38
C GLY A 92 24.87 -18.40 -21.68
N GLY A 93 24.05 -17.60 -22.35
CA GLY A 93 24.35 -16.98 -23.63
C GLY A 93 23.83 -17.83 -24.78
N GLY A 94 24.72 -18.28 -25.66
CA GLY A 94 24.34 -19.14 -26.77
C GLY A 94 25.07 -20.48 -26.75
N GLY A 95 24.50 -21.48 -27.39
CA GLY A 95 24.95 -22.87 -27.30
C GLY A 95 24.18 -23.63 -26.22
N ALA A 96 23.97 -24.93 -26.42
CA ALA A 96 23.20 -25.76 -25.50
C ALA A 96 23.92 -25.96 -24.15
N ASP A 97 23.56 -25.17 -23.16
CA ASP A 97 24.24 -25.08 -21.87
C ASP A 97 23.67 -26.05 -20.83
N ILE A 98 24.44 -26.30 -19.77
CA ILE A 98 23.98 -26.95 -18.53
C ILE A 98 24.05 -25.92 -17.41
N LEU A 99 22.91 -25.57 -16.84
CA LEU A 99 22.78 -24.47 -15.89
C LEU A 99 22.25 -24.98 -14.54
N ASN A 100 22.78 -24.45 -13.45
CA ASN A 100 22.34 -24.71 -12.07
C ASN A 100 22.51 -23.41 -11.27
N GLY A 101 21.48 -22.88 -10.64
CA GLY A 101 21.66 -21.76 -9.71
C GLY A 101 22.30 -22.31 -8.44
N GLY A 102 21.53 -23.06 -7.67
CA GLY A 102 22.04 -23.77 -6.50
C GLY A 102 21.12 -23.55 -5.33
N PRO A 103 21.63 -23.50 -4.10
CA PRO A 103 20.85 -23.04 -2.95
C PRO A 103 20.74 -21.52 -2.89
N GLY A 104 19.52 -20.99 -2.90
CA GLY A 104 19.23 -19.57 -2.68
C GLY A 104 18.04 -19.15 -3.51
N ILE A 105 17.95 -17.87 -3.87
CA ILE A 105 16.97 -17.34 -4.84
C ILE A 105 17.75 -16.92 -6.07
N ASP A 106 17.71 -17.77 -7.09
CA ASP A 106 18.54 -17.64 -8.28
C ASP A 106 17.74 -17.15 -9.49
N THR A 107 18.42 -16.40 -10.35
CA THR A 107 17.85 -15.81 -11.57
C THR A 107 18.51 -16.39 -12.81
N LEU A 108 17.70 -17.00 -13.67
CA LEU A 108 18.10 -17.40 -15.02
C LEU A 108 17.75 -16.30 -16.01
N SER A 109 18.72 -15.84 -16.79
CA SER A 109 18.51 -14.75 -17.75
C SER A 109 18.87 -15.11 -19.19
N TYR A 110 18.02 -14.63 -20.09
CA TYR A 110 18.16 -14.69 -21.54
C TYR A 110 18.12 -13.30 -22.18
N GLU A 111 18.49 -12.24 -21.44
CA GLU A 111 18.40 -10.84 -21.90
C GLU A 111 19.14 -10.64 -23.23
N SER A 112 20.29 -11.29 -23.43
CA SER A 112 21.07 -11.21 -24.67
C SER A 112 20.73 -12.27 -25.72
N ALA A 113 19.64 -13.02 -25.54
CA ALA A 113 19.16 -13.94 -26.56
C ALA A 113 18.71 -13.16 -27.81
N GLU A 114 19.02 -13.71 -28.98
CA GLU A 114 18.69 -13.16 -30.29
C GLU A 114 17.46 -13.89 -30.84
N PRO A 115 16.63 -13.25 -31.67
CA PRO A 115 15.40 -13.86 -32.15
C PRO A 115 15.71 -14.91 -33.19
N VAL A 116 14.83 -15.91 -33.34
CA VAL A 116 14.90 -16.83 -34.48
C VAL A 116 14.82 -16.02 -35.77
N ARG A 117 15.77 -16.24 -36.71
CA ARG A 117 15.91 -15.39 -37.91
C ARG A 117 14.59 -15.25 -38.69
N GLY A 118 14.10 -14.02 -38.77
CA GLY A 118 12.88 -13.68 -39.51
C GLY A 118 11.58 -13.90 -38.73
N THR A 119 11.66 -14.16 -37.43
CA THR A 119 10.52 -14.20 -36.50
C THR A 119 10.72 -13.19 -35.36
N SER A 120 9.68 -12.96 -34.58
CA SER A 120 9.73 -12.28 -33.28
C SER A 120 9.82 -13.28 -32.11
N THR A 121 10.12 -14.55 -32.39
CA THR A 121 10.12 -15.61 -31.37
C THR A 121 11.36 -15.49 -30.50
N GLY A 122 11.13 -15.27 -29.21
CA GLY A 122 12.12 -15.31 -28.15
C GLY A 122 12.33 -16.72 -27.60
N VAL A 123 12.56 -16.82 -26.30
CA VAL A 123 12.82 -18.04 -25.56
C VAL A 123 11.55 -18.63 -24.94
N THR A 124 11.55 -19.95 -24.81
CA THR A 124 10.56 -20.71 -24.05
C THR A 124 11.29 -21.38 -22.89
N VAL A 125 11.04 -20.90 -21.69
CA VAL A 125 11.62 -21.38 -20.44
C VAL A 125 10.53 -22.02 -19.61
N THR A 126 10.74 -23.26 -19.15
CA THR A 126 9.81 -23.93 -18.23
C THR A 126 10.57 -24.58 -17.09
N LEU A 127 10.29 -24.11 -15.87
CA LEU A 127 10.83 -24.68 -14.66
C LEU A 127 9.90 -25.76 -14.09
N ASN A 128 10.51 -26.81 -13.54
CA ASN A 128 9.85 -27.85 -12.75
C ASN A 128 9.86 -27.45 -11.27
N ALA A 129 9.20 -28.24 -10.41
CA ALA A 129 9.05 -27.91 -8.99
C ALA A 129 10.38 -27.77 -8.21
N SER A 130 11.51 -28.25 -8.73
CA SER A 130 12.83 -28.08 -8.12
C SER A 130 13.68 -26.99 -8.80
N GLY A 131 13.09 -26.13 -9.62
CA GLY A 131 13.81 -25.11 -10.40
C GLY A 131 14.70 -25.67 -11.52
N GLY A 132 14.56 -26.97 -11.85
CA GLY A 132 15.18 -27.57 -13.04
C GLY A 132 14.26 -27.42 -14.25
N GLY A 133 14.67 -27.83 -15.45
CA GLY A 133 13.86 -27.57 -16.63
C GLY A 133 14.63 -27.66 -17.94
N THR A 134 14.01 -27.13 -18.99
CA THR A 134 14.60 -27.02 -20.32
C THR A 134 14.28 -25.67 -20.91
N VAL A 135 15.20 -25.15 -21.71
CA VAL A 135 14.98 -23.95 -22.52
C VAL A 135 15.08 -24.29 -24.00
N SER A 136 14.25 -23.62 -24.79
CA SER A 136 14.30 -23.67 -26.25
C SER A 136 13.87 -22.32 -26.83
N GLY A 137 13.95 -22.14 -28.15
CA GLY A 137 13.69 -20.84 -28.76
C GLY A 137 14.95 -19.97 -28.79
N GLY A 138 14.86 -18.77 -29.39
CA GLY A 138 16.02 -17.93 -29.70
C GLY A 138 16.97 -18.52 -30.76
N ALA A 139 17.60 -17.68 -31.58
CA ALA A 139 18.53 -18.14 -32.63
C ALA A 139 19.86 -18.67 -32.08
N ASN A 140 20.29 -18.16 -30.92
CA ASN A 140 21.60 -18.44 -30.33
C ASN A 140 21.54 -19.33 -29.09
N VAL A 141 20.42 -19.39 -28.37
CA VAL A 141 20.30 -20.09 -27.07
C VAL A 141 20.60 -21.59 -27.19
N GLY A 142 20.14 -22.28 -28.24
CA GLY A 142 20.28 -23.74 -28.29
C GLY A 142 19.23 -24.42 -27.41
N VAL A 143 19.49 -25.64 -26.92
CA VAL A 143 18.58 -26.35 -26.02
C VAL A 143 19.28 -26.55 -24.68
N ASP A 144 19.05 -25.61 -23.77
CA ASP A 144 19.69 -25.64 -22.47
C ASP A 144 19.01 -26.64 -21.54
N VAL A 145 19.82 -27.24 -20.67
CA VAL A 145 19.37 -28.11 -19.59
C VAL A 145 19.55 -27.39 -18.28
N ILE A 146 18.43 -27.11 -17.61
CA ILE A 146 18.41 -26.52 -16.29
C ILE A 146 18.35 -27.67 -15.28
N THR A 147 19.37 -27.79 -14.45
CA THR A 147 19.51 -28.93 -13.53
C THR A 147 18.87 -28.70 -12.17
N GLY A 148 18.60 -27.45 -11.77
CA GLY A 148 17.92 -27.10 -10.54
C GLY A 148 18.19 -25.67 -10.08
N GLY A 149 17.49 -25.28 -9.02
CA GLY A 149 17.78 -24.09 -8.22
C GLY A 149 17.63 -22.79 -9.01
N PHE A 150 16.47 -22.57 -9.63
CA PHE A 150 16.11 -21.29 -10.21
C PHE A 150 14.68 -21.00 -9.84
N GLU A 151 14.44 -19.75 -9.45
CA GLU A 151 13.14 -19.22 -9.07
C GLU A 151 12.74 -18.10 -10.04
N ASN A 152 13.69 -17.24 -10.40
CA ASN A 152 13.42 -16.08 -11.24
C ASN A 152 13.86 -16.32 -12.68
N ILE A 153 13.13 -15.73 -13.62
CA ILE A 153 13.42 -15.81 -15.04
C ILE A 153 13.38 -14.41 -15.64
N VAL A 154 14.41 -14.06 -16.41
CA VAL A 154 14.42 -12.90 -17.28
C VAL A 154 14.46 -13.39 -18.72
N GLY A 155 13.46 -12.99 -19.50
CA GLY A 155 13.33 -13.24 -20.93
C GLY A 155 14.33 -12.44 -21.77
N SER A 156 14.00 -12.32 -23.04
CA SER A 156 14.71 -11.63 -24.11
C SER A 156 13.91 -10.40 -24.56
N ASN A 157 14.39 -9.66 -25.55
CA ASN A 157 13.60 -8.52 -26.09
C ASN A 157 12.62 -8.97 -27.20
N PHE A 158 12.14 -10.21 -27.13
CA PHE A 158 11.30 -10.85 -28.16
C PHE A 158 10.20 -11.69 -27.50
N ASP A 159 9.18 -12.09 -28.28
CA ASP A 159 8.01 -12.83 -27.79
C ASP A 159 8.43 -14.14 -27.07
N ASP A 160 8.40 -14.11 -25.74
CA ASP A 160 8.85 -15.17 -24.86
C ASP A 160 7.68 -15.99 -24.29
N THR A 161 8.02 -17.14 -23.72
CA THR A 161 7.12 -17.93 -22.90
C THR A 161 7.87 -18.38 -21.66
N LEU A 162 7.56 -17.75 -20.53
CA LEU A 162 8.23 -17.97 -19.26
C LEU A 162 7.28 -18.68 -18.31
N THR A 163 7.72 -19.80 -17.76
CA THR A 163 6.95 -20.57 -16.78
C THR A 163 7.77 -20.85 -15.54
N GLY A 164 7.28 -20.33 -14.42
CA GLY A 164 7.85 -20.47 -13.09
C GLY A 164 7.81 -21.90 -12.55
N ASN A 165 8.30 -22.05 -11.32
CA ASN A 165 8.31 -23.30 -10.58
C ASN A 165 7.04 -23.47 -9.71
N THR A 166 7.15 -23.83 -8.44
CA THR A 166 6.01 -23.97 -7.51
C THR A 166 6.17 -23.13 -6.24
N GLY A 167 7.19 -22.28 -6.21
CA GLY A 167 7.38 -21.27 -5.18
C GLY A 167 7.38 -19.90 -5.84
N ASN A 168 7.50 -18.86 -5.02
CA ASN A 168 7.42 -17.47 -5.45
C ASN A 168 8.51 -17.14 -6.48
N ASN A 169 8.10 -16.65 -7.63
CA ASN A 169 8.96 -16.34 -8.76
C ASN A 169 8.85 -14.88 -9.17
N ILE A 170 9.96 -14.34 -9.69
CA ILE A 170 9.97 -13.09 -10.45
C ILE A 170 10.15 -13.45 -11.93
N LEU A 171 9.14 -13.16 -12.74
CA LEU A 171 9.16 -13.40 -14.19
C LEU A 171 9.17 -12.07 -14.93
N ILE A 172 10.23 -11.80 -15.71
CA ILE A 172 10.41 -10.55 -16.44
C ILE A 172 10.48 -10.85 -17.95
N GLY A 173 9.50 -10.39 -18.73
CA GLY A 173 9.42 -10.56 -20.18
C GLY A 173 10.38 -9.65 -20.94
N LEU A 174 10.46 -8.37 -20.55
CA LEU A 174 11.19 -7.26 -21.19
C LEU A 174 10.44 -6.62 -22.36
N ALA A 175 10.57 -7.14 -23.58
CA ALA A 175 9.92 -6.55 -24.74
C ALA A 175 9.48 -7.67 -25.67
N GLY A 176 8.45 -7.44 -26.48
CA GLY A 176 7.80 -8.52 -27.22
C GLY A 176 6.47 -8.87 -26.57
N ASN A 177 5.67 -9.73 -27.21
CA ASN A 177 4.41 -10.18 -26.65
C ASN A 177 4.65 -11.47 -25.87
N ASP A 178 4.72 -11.36 -24.56
CA ASP A 178 5.22 -12.42 -23.70
C ASP A 178 4.07 -13.20 -23.03
N PHE A 179 4.30 -14.48 -22.80
CA PHE A 179 3.44 -15.30 -21.94
C PHE A 179 4.16 -15.58 -20.63
N LEU A 180 3.60 -15.07 -19.52
CA LEU A 180 4.15 -15.22 -18.18
C LEU A 180 3.22 -16.11 -17.34
N PHE A 181 3.73 -17.27 -16.91
CA PHE A 181 2.99 -18.25 -16.10
C PHE A 181 3.67 -18.46 -14.75
N GLY A 182 3.12 -17.90 -13.68
CA GLY A 182 3.65 -18.02 -12.31
C GLY A 182 3.54 -19.43 -11.73
N ARG A 183 2.35 -20.02 -11.85
CA ARG A 183 1.91 -21.34 -11.37
C ARG A 183 1.49 -21.38 -9.91
N GLU A 184 2.34 -21.83 -8.99
CA GLU A 184 2.04 -21.89 -7.56
C GLU A 184 3.04 -20.99 -6.85
N GLY A 185 2.60 -20.27 -5.83
CA GLY A 185 3.43 -19.30 -5.12
C GLY A 185 2.87 -17.90 -5.27
N ASP A 186 3.40 -16.96 -4.49
CA ASP A 186 3.07 -15.54 -4.63
C ASP A 186 4.05 -14.93 -5.63
N ASP A 187 3.65 -14.85 -6.90
CA ASP A 187 4.54 -14.48 -7.99
C ASP A 187 4.52 -12.98 -8.31
N THR A 188 5.64 -12.45 -8.81
CA THR A 188 5.74 -11.10 -9.37
C THR A 188 6.04 -11.18 -10.86
N LEU A 189 5.13 -10.66 -11.68
CA LEU A 189 5.19 -10.75 -13.13
C LEU A 189 5.37 -9.35 -13.71
N VAL A 190 6.40 -9.18 -14.54
CA VAL A 190 6.72 -7.93 -15.25
C VAL A 190 6.75 -8.25 -16.75
N GLY A 191 5.73 -7.86 -17.49
CA GLY A 191 5.65 -8.04 -18.95
C GLY A 191 6.70 -7.19 -19.67
N GLY A 192 6.52 -5.87 -19.56
CA GLY A 192 7.38 -4.89 -20.20
C GLY A 192 6.72 -4.35 -21.46
N ALA A 193 7.50 -4.09 -22.51
CA ALA A 193 6.96 -3.47 -23.72
C ALA A 193 6.36 -4.51 -24.67
N GLY A 194 5.03 -4.58 -24.75
CA GLY A 194 4.36 -5.54 -25.61
C GLY A 194 2.88 -5.61 -25.32
N ALA A 195 2.20 -6.57 -25.94
CA ALA A 195 0.88 -7.00 -25.48
C ALA A 195 1.05 -8.36 -24.83
N ASP A 196 1.15 -8.36 -23.50
CA ASP A 196 1.57 -9.51 -22.71
C ASP A 196 0.39 -10.28 -22.12
N THR A 197 0.62 -11.55 -21.80
CA THR A 197 -0.36 -12.40 -21.12
C THR A 197 0.18 -12.84 -19.78
N PHE A 198 -0.46 -12.34 -18.72
CA PHE A 198 -0.14 -12.64 -17.34
C PHE A 198 -1.08 -13.73 -16.83
N THR A 199 -0.52 -14.82 -16.31
CA THR A 199 -1.23 -15.85 -15.57
C THR A 199 -0.48 -16.11 -14.28
N GLY A 200 -0.99 -15.58 -13.15
CA GLY A 200 -0.38 -15.77 -11.84
C GLY A 200 -0.48 -17.24 -11.41
N GLY A 201 -1.64 -17.63 -10.91
CA GLY A 201 -2.01 -19.03 -10.74
C GLY A 201 -2.61 -19.27 -9.36
N VAL A 202 -1.97 -20.10 -8.56
CA VAL A 202 -2.33 -20.34 -7.15
C VAL A 202 -1.39 -19.57 -6.26
N GLY A 203 -1.93 -18.62 -5.51
CA GLY A 203 -1.16 -17.77 -4.61
C GLY A 203 -1.75 -16.39 -4.58
N ILE A 204 -0.94 -15.41 -4.20
CA ILE A 204 -1.24 -13.98 -4.30
C ILE A 204 -0.25 -13.37 -5.28
N ASP A 205 -0.70 -13.16 -6.50
CA ASP A 205 0.15 -12.80 -7.63
C ASP A 205 0.07 -11.30 -7.95
N THR A 206 1.19 -10.73 -8.38
CA THR A 206 1.33 -9.29 -8.63
C THR A 206 1.76 -9.02 -10.07
N ALA A 207 0.98 -8.23 -10.80
CA ALA A 207 1.43 -7.58 -12.02
C ALA A 207 2.18 -6.29 -11.65
N ASP A 208 3.45 -6.18 -12.04
CA ASP A 208 4.34 -5.09 -11.64
C ASP A 208 4.76 -4.24 -12.85
N TYR A 209 4.29 -2.99 -12.86
CA TYR A 209 4.58 -1.96 -13.85
C TYR A 209 5.53 -0.88 -13.33
N SER A 210 6.21 -1.10 -12.20
CA SER A 210 7.10 -0.11 -11.57
C SER A 210 8.25 0.36 -12.46
N THR A 211 8.59 -0.41 -13.48
CA THR A 211 9.61 -0.07 -14.47
C THR A 211 9.07 0.55 -15.76
N SER A 212 7.75 0.70 -15.89
CA SER A 212 7.10 1.25 -17.08
C SER A 212 7.57 2.69 -17.36
N PRO A 213 7.89 3.05 -18.62
CA PRO A 213 8.34 4.39 -18.99
C PRO A 213 7.21 5.44 -19.05
N GLY A 214 5.98 5.06 -18.71
CA GLY A 214 4.80 5.92 -18.70
C GLY A 214 3.65 5.31 -17.89
N GLY A 215 2.62 6.13 -17.67
CA GLY A 215 1.44 5.74 -16.89
C GLY A 215 0.68 4.58 -17.54
N VAL A 216 0.19 3.68 -16.70
CA VAL A 216 -0.55 2.48 -17.09
C VAL A 216 -2.01 2.57 -16.69
N ASN A 217 -2.88 1.91 -17.47
CA ASN A 217 -4.28 1.71 -17.14
C ASN A 217 -4.55 0.20 -17.08
N VAL A 218 -4.75 -0.33 -15.88
CA VAL A 218 -4.92 -1.76 -15.60
C VAL A 218 -6.28 -1.97 -14.95
N ASP A 219 -7.07 -2.89 -15.49
CA ASP A 219 -8.38 -3.25 -14.96
C ASP A 219 -8.48 -4.76 -14.83
N LEU A 220 -8.38 -5.26 -13.60
CA LEU A 220 -8.48 -6.68 -13.28
C LEU A 220 -9.92 -7.20 -13.45
N SER A 221 -10.94 -6.36 -13.23
CA SER A 221 -12.36 -6.73 -13.40
C SER A 221 -12.70 -7.06 -14.87
N THR A 222 -12.02 -6.42 -15.82
CA THR A 222 -12.14 -6.72 -17.25
C THR A 222 -10.95 -7.49 -17.82
N ALA A 223 -9.97 -7.84 -16.98
CA ALA A 223 -8.75 -8.53 -17.33
C ALA A 223 -8.00 -7.89 -18.51
N SER A 224 -7.87 -6.55 -18.48
CA SER A 224 -7.26 -5.80 -19.59
C SER A 224 -6.33 -4.67 -19.16
N GLY A 225 -5.26 -4.48 -19.92
CA GLY A 225 -4.29 -3.39 -19.77
C GLY A 225 -4.25 -2.46 -20.98
N SER A 226 -3.97 -1.18 -20.73
CA SER A 226 -3.67 -0.20 -21.77
C SER A 226 -2.71 0.88 -21.31
N GLY A 227 -2.00 1.52 -22.26
CA GLY A 227 -1.07 2.61 -21.95
C GLY A 227 0.34 2.12 -21.56
N SER A 228 1.36 2.76 -22.15
CA SER A 228 2.77 2.41 -21.97
C SER A 228 3.02 0.90 -22.06
N ASP A 229 3.62 0.29 -21.05
CA ASP A 229 3.95 -1.13 -21.01
C ASP A 229 2.71 -2.01 -20.78
N ALA A 230 1.60 -1.47 -20.26
CA ALA A 230 0.36 -2.22 -20.15
C ALA A 230 -0.40 -2.39 -21.49
N GLN A 231 0.14 -1.91 -22.62
CA GLN A 231 -0.61 -1.75 -23.85
C GLN A 231 -1.02 -3.08 -24.52
N GLY A 232 -2.26 -3.49 -24.25
CA GLY A 232 -2.84 -4.71 -24.83
C GLY A 232 -2.65 -5.94 -23.95
N ASP A 233 -2.18 -5.74 -22.73
CA ASP A 233 -1.97 -6.79 -21.75
C ASP A 233 -3.29 -7.44 -21.33
N THR A 234 -3.20 -8.70 -20.94
CA THR A 234 -4.32 -9.49 -20.41
C THR A 234 -3.93 -10.22 -19.15
N PHE A 235 -4.87 -10.36 -18.22
CA PHE A 235 -4.63 -10.91 -16.89
C PHE A 235 -5.51 -12.11 -16.60
N SER A 236 -4.98 -13.09 -15.89
CA SER A 236 -5.73 -14.18 -15.30
C SER A 236 -5.11 -14.54 -13.97
N THR A 237 -5.96 -14.71 -12.94
CA THR A 237 -5.51 -15.08 -11.58
C THR A 237 -4.36 -14.19 -11.11
N ILE A 238 -4.61 -12.87 -11.16
CA ILE A 238 -3.73 -11.82 -10.65
C ILE A 238 -4.56 -11.06 -9.62
N GLU A 239 -4.07 -10.95 -8.40
CA GLU A 239 -4.77 -10.29 -7.30
C GLU A 239 -4.25 -8.88 -7.06
N ASN A 240 -3.00 -8.58 -7.42
CA ASN A 240 -2.35 -7.32 -7.09
C ASN A 240 -1.78 -6.61 -8.31
N VAL A 241 -1.72 -5.29 -8.25
CA VAL A 241 -1.08 -4.45 -9.27
C VAL A 241 -0.19 -3.41 -8.60
N THR A 242 1.05 -3.32 -9.08
CA THR A 242 1.93 -2.20 -8.80
C THR A 242 2.04 -1.34 -10.04
N GLY A 243 1.68 -0.06 -9.92
CA GLY A 243 1.75 0.96 -10.96
C GLY A 243 3.17 1.37 -11.31
N SER A 244 3.26 2.38 -12.15
CA SER A 244 4.50 2.99 -12.65
C SER A 244 4.94 4.18 -11.79
N ALA A 245 5.94 4.93 -12.26
CA ALA A 245 6.35 6.20 -11.66
C ALA A 245 5.60 7.42 -12.25
N PHE A 246 4.44 7.20 -12.85
CA PHE A 246 3.64 8.18 -13.57
C PHE A 246 2.18 8.04 -13.16
N SER A 247 1.32 8.93 -13.65
CA SER A 247 -0.13 8.84 -13.41
C SER A 247 -0.73 7.54 -13.94
N ASP A 248 -1.15 6.68 -13.02
CA ASP A 248 -1.77 5.40 -13.32
C ASP A 248 -3.28 5.41 -13.07
N VAL A 249 -3.97 4.46 -13.71
CA VAL A 249 -5.38 4.14 -13.43
C VAL A 249 -5.43 2.63 -13.17
N ILE A 250 -5.73 2.23 -11.95
CA ILE A 250 -5.70 0.83 -11.53
C ILE A 250 -7.06 0.48 -10.94
N THR A 251 -7.72 -0.53 -11.48
CA THR A 251 -8.99 -1.07 -10.99
C THR A 251 -8.80 -2.53 -10.62
N GLY A 252 -9.14 -2.88 -9.38
CA GLY A 252 -9.20 -4.25 -8.88
C GLY A 252 -10.39 -5.03 -9.43
N ASP A 253 -10.65 -6.20 -8.88
CA ASP A 253 -11.74 -7.08 -9.30
C ASP A 253 -12.76 -7.30 -8.17
N THR A 254 -13.23 -8.54 -7.99
CA THR A 254 -14.16 -8.88 -6.91
C THR A 254 -13.48 -9.61 -5.75
N GLY A 255 -12.17 -9.83 -5.86
CA GLY A 255 -11.33 -10.39 -4.81
C GLY A 255 -10.68 -9.28 -3.98
N ASN A 256 -9.91 -9.68 -2.97
CA ASN A 256 -9.14 -8.72 -2.18
C ASN A 256 -7.87 -8.36 -2.96
N ASN A 257 -7.73 -7.11 -3.36
CA ASN A 257 -6.62 -6.63 -4.16
C ASN A 257 -5.67 -5.72 -3.35
N VAL A 258 -4.38 -5.77 -3.68
CA VAL A 258 -3.41 -4.76 -3.26
C VAL A 258 -3.00 -3.93 -4.47
N LEU A 259 -3.41 -2.67 -4.47
CA LEU A 259 -3.17 -1.71 -5.55
C LEU A 259 -2.17 -0.66 -5.08
N ARG A 260 -1.04 -0.53 -5.76
CA ARG A 260 0.00 0.46 -5.43
C ARG A 260 0.17 1.44 -6.58
N GLY A 261 -0.06 2.74 -6.35
CA GLY A 261 0.15 3.79 -7.36
C GLY A 261 1.61 4.25 -7.48
N LEU A 262 2.38 4.16 -6.39
CA LEU A 262 3.75 4.69 -6.28
C LEU A 262 3.82 6.23 -6.37
N VAL A 263 4.52 6.78 -7.36
CA VAL A 263 4.65 8.22 -7.58
C VAL A 263 3.87 8.59 -8.81
N GLY A 264 3.13 9.68 -8.77
CA GLY A 264 2.23 10.01 -9.88
C GLY A 264 0.96 10.60 -9.33
N ALA A 265 0.09 11.12 -10.20
CA ALA A 265 -1.28 11.41 -9.80
C ALA A 265 -2.12 10.20 -10.23
N ASP A 266 -2.43 9.33 -9.29
CA ASP A 266 -2.96 8.00 -9.56
C ASP A 266 -4.45 7.91 -9.28
N THR A 267 -5.15 7.02 -9.97
CA THR A 267 -6.53 6.65 -9.66
C THR A 267 -6.57 5.17 -9.32
N LEU A 268 -6.82 4.83 -8.06
CA LEU A 268 -6.93 3.46 -7.58
C LEU A 268 -8.39 3.17 -7.21
N ASN A 269 -8.96 2.11 -7.77
CA ASN A 269 -10.30 1.63 -7.45
C ASN A 269 -10.21 0.17 -7.01
N GLY A 270 -10.53 -0.13 -5.74
CA GLY A 270 -10.47 -1.48 -5.17
C GLY A 270 -11.46 -2.41 -5.85
N GLY A 271 -12.72 -1.97 -5.94
CA GLY A 271 -13.78 -2.72 -6.60
C GLY A 271 -14.67 -3.36 -5.56
N ALA A 272 -14.68 -4.69 -5.49
CA ALA A 272 -15.34 -5.40 -4.40
C ALA A 272 -14.35 -6.33 -3.72
N GLY A 273 -14.42 -6.44 -2.40
CA GLY A 273 -13.41 -7.16 -1.63
C GLY A 273 -12.90 -6.26 -0.50
N ASN A 274 -12.04 -6.81 0.34
CA ASN A 274 -11.35 -5.99 1.34
C ASN A 274 -9.98 -5.61 0.76
N ASP A 275 -9.89 -4.40 0.22
CA ASP A 275 -8.78 -3.98 -0.62
C ASP A 275 -7.76 -3.14 0.15
N VAL A 276 -6.54 -3.09 -0.40
CA VAL A 276 -5.47 -2.21 0.08
C VAL A 276 -5.07 -1.27 -1.04
N LEU A 277 -5.34 0.01 -0.87
CA LEU A 277 -5.02 1.06 -1.83
C LEU A 277 -3.86 1.89 -1.27
N ASP A 278 -2.66 1.73 -1.85
CA ASP A 278 -1.44 2.42 -1.42
C ASP A 278 -0.98 3.47 -2.43
N ALA A 279 -1.25 4.74 -2.09
CA ALA A 279 -0.76 5.91 -2.81
C ALA A 279 0.45 6.55 -2.12
N ARG A 280 1.11 5.85 -1.19
CA ARG A 280 2.33 6.38 -0.58
C ARG A 280 3.50 6.31 -1.52
N ILE A 281 4.44 7.23 -1.31
CA ILE A 281 5.77 7.12 -1.88
C ILE A 281 6.61 6.29 -0.92
N ASP A 282 7.03 5.10 -1.35
CA ASP A 282 8.07 4.34 -0.67
C ASP A 282 9.42 5.10 -0.75
N ARG A 283 9.61 5.98 0.25
CA ARG A 283 10.85 6.66 0.69
C ARG A 283 11.04 8.12 0.23
N PRO A 284 11.39 9.03 1.17
CA PRO A 284 11.51 10.47 0.90
C PRO A 284 12.83 10.79 0.20
N LEU A 285 12.85 10.80 -1.12
CA LEU A 285 13.91 11.52 -1.83
C LEU A 285 13.54 13.01 -1.90
N PRO A 286 14.44 13.94 -1.54
CA PRO A 286 14.16 15.38 -1.59
C PRO A 286 13.97 15.94 -3.01
N THR A 287 13.98 15.08 -4.04
CA THR A 287 13.88 15.43 -5.46
C THR A 287 12.90 14.55 -6.22
N THR A 288 12.11 13.69 -5.56
CA THR A 288 11.01 13.01 -6.25
C THR A 288 9.98 14.05 -6.70
N PRO A 289 9.34 13.85 -7.87
CA PRO A 289 8.09 14.54 -8.17
C PRO A 289 7.14 14.44 -6.97
N ALA A 290 6.31 15.45 -6.75
CA ALA A 290 5.23 15.36 -5.78
C ALA A 290 4.38 14.11 -6.09
N ASP A 291 3.78 13.51 -5.06
CA ASP A 291 2.86 12.36 -5.07
C ASP A 291 1.56 12.60 -5.85
N GLY A 292 1.55 13.58 -6.77
CA GLY A 292 0.38 13.96 -7.56
C GLY A 292 -0.83 14.28 -6.69
N ASN A 293 -2.00 14.28 -7.32
CA ASN A 293 -3.27 14.30 -6.59
C ASN A 293 -3.88 12.93 -6.84
N ASN A 294 -4.00 12.09 -5.83
CA ASN A 294 -4.50 10.73 -6.00
C ASN A 294 -6.03 10.69 -5.85
N VAL A 295 -6.65 9.72 -6.49
CA VAL A 295 -8.07 9.40 -6.33
C VAL A 295 -8.15 7.94 -5.90
N LEU A 296 -8.61 7.69 -4.68
CA LEU A 296 -8.76 6.36 -4.10
C LEU A 296 -10.23 6.08 -3.87
N ASP A 297 -10.71 4.94 -4.37
CA ASP A 297 -12.09 4.48 -4.23
C ASP A 297 -12.06 3.01 -3.79
N GLY A 298 -12.46 2.71 -2.55
CA GLY A 298 -12.41 1.34 -2.01
C GLY A 298 -13.45 0.45 -2.69
N GLY A 299 -14.69 0.94 -2.73
CA GLY A 299 -15.79 0.28 -3.42
C GLY A 299 -16.69 -0.44 -2.44
N THR A 300 -16.72 -1.78 -2.42
CA THR A 300 -17.49 -2.53 -1.43
C THR A 300 -16.59 -3.49 -0.65
N GLY A 301 -16.71 -3.50 0.67
CA GLY A 301 -15.89 -4.30 1.58
C GLY A 301 -15.20 -3.41 2.60
N ASP A 302 -14.40 -4.01 3.47
CA ASP A 302 -13.65 -3.25 4.47
C ASP A 302 -12.27 -2.89 3.90
N ASP A 303 -12.07 -1.65 3.47
CA ASP A 303 -10.88 -1.24 2.72
C ASP A 303 -9.83 -0.52 3.57
N LEU A 304 -8.57 -0.61 3.16
CA LEU A 304 -7.44 0.06 3.81
C LEU A 304 -6.72 0.99 2.83
N PHE A 305 -6.78 2.28 3.12
CA PHE A 305 -6.11 3.33 2.36
C PHE A 305 -4.81 3.74 3.03
N PHE A 306 -3.72 3.72 2.27
CA PHE A 306 -2.44 4.26 2.68
C PHE A 306 -2.12 5.52 1.88
N VAL A 307 -1.94 6.64 2.59
CA VAL A 307 -1.63 7.95 1.99
C VAL A 307 -0.47 8.62 2.74
N ASN A 308 0.33 9.41 2.02
CA ASN A 308 1.48 10.11 2.60
C ASN A 308 1.01 11.22 3.56
N ARG A 309 1.83 11.55 4.57
CA ARG A 309 1.82 12.94 5.07
C ARG A 309 2.65 13.80 4.13
N GLU A 310 2.00 14.69 3.40
CA GLU A 310 2.70 15.55 2.46
C GLU A 310 3.71 16.46 3.13
N ARG A 311 4.87 16.62 2.49
CA ARG A 311 5.92 17.52 2.99
C ARG A 311 5.50 18.97 2.83
N PRO A 312 5.77 19.81 3.83
CA PRO A 312 5.40 21.23 3.82
C PRO A 312 6.05 22.01 2.66
N ALA A 313 5.27 22.94 2.10
CA ALA A 313 5.58 23.83 0.97
C ALA A 313 6.86 24.68 1.08
N THR A 314 7.59 24.62 2.20
CA THR A 314 8.90 25.28 2.39
C THR A 314 9.99 24.83 1.41
N LEU A 315 9.77 23.77 0.63
CA LEU A 315 10.66 23.31 -0.45
C LEU A 315 10.21 23.67 -1.87
N GLY A 316 9.13 24.46 -2.04
CA GLY A 316 8.65 24.86 -3.37
C GLY A 316 7.90 23.77 -4.14
N MET A 317 7.50 22.69 -3.46
CA MET A 317 6.59 21.67 -3.96
C MET A 317 5.19 22.04 -3.47
N ASN A 318 4.20 22.07 -4.38
CA ASN A 318 2.81 22.17 -3.97
C ASN A 318 2.45 20.86 -3.25
N PRO A 319 1.84 20.93 -2.06
CA PRO A 319 1.13 19.78 -1.50
C PRO A 319 0.06 19.35 -2.53
N GLY A 320 0.00 18.07 -2.87
CA GLY A 320 -1.09 17.50 -3.63
C GLY A 320 -2.41 17.54 -2.84
N SER A 321 -3.45 17.01 -3.45
CA SER A 321 -4.76 16.86 -2.82
C SER A 321 -5.30 15.50 -3.21
N ASP A 322 -5.25 14.56 -2.28
CA ASP A 322 -5.87 13.26 -2.47
C ASP A 322 -7.39 13.34 -2.25
N GLU A 323 -8.13 12.65 -3.11
CA GLU A 323 -9.55 12.36 -2.96
C GLU A 323 -9.69 10.90 -2.53
N ILE A 324 -10.35 10.64 -1.40
CA ILE A 324 -10.59 9.29 -0.89
C ILE A 324 -12.09 9.06 -0.76
N ARG A 325 -12.55 7.91 -1.24
CA ARG A 325 -13.90 7.40 -1.11
C ARG A 325 -13.78 5.98 -0.55
N GLY A 326 -14.31 5.76 0.65
CA GLY A 326 -14.33 4.45 1.29
C GLY A 326 -15.24 3.51 0.51
N GLY A 327 -16.55 3.76 0.59
CA GLY A 327 -17.55 3.02 -0.18
C GLY A 327 -18.57 2.37 0.75
N GLU A 328 -18.98 1.14 0.46
CA GLU A 328 -19.77 0.32 1.39
C GLU A 328 -18.83 -0.53 2.25
N GLY A 329 -18.91 -0.43 3.59
CA GLY A 329 -18.11 -1.27 4.50
C GLY A 329 -17.44 -0.43 5.58
N ILE A 330 -16.58 -1.06 6.39
CA ILE A 330 -15.78 -0.36 7.41
C ILE A 330 -14.38 -0.09 6.86
N ASP A 331 -14.14 1.16 6.51
CA ASP A 331 -12.88 1.59 5.90
C ASP A 331 -11.88 2.13 6.91
N THR A 332 -10.60 2.01 6.59
CA THR A 332 -9.50 2.51 7.43
C THR A 332 -8.55 3.35 6.59
N ILE A 333 -8.18 4.53 7.10
CA ILE A 333 -7.16 5.37 6.47
C ILE A 333 -5.93 5.41 7.38
N GLN A 334 -4.77 5.09 6.81
CA GLN A 334 -3.50 5.08 7.52
C GLN A 334 -2.56 6.16 6.98
N PHE A 335 -2.17 7.09 7.87
CA PHE A 335 -1.15 8.10 7.61
C PHE A 335 0.16 7.71 8.30
N ASP A 336 1.26 7.49 7.57
CA ASP A 336 2.63 7.34 8.12
C ASP A 336 2.77 6.43 9.38
N GLY A 337 1.96 5.37 9.51
CA GLY A 337 2.01 4.46 10.67
C GLY A 337 1.11 4.82 11.86
N THR A 338 0.26 5.85 11.76
CA THR A 338 -0.85 6.12 12.68
C THR A 338 -2.19 5.84 11.99
N ASN A 339 -3.02 5.01 12.62
CA ASN A 339 -4.33 4.61 12.09
C ASN A 339 -5.39 5.66 12.43
N VAL A 340 -6.21 6.02 11.46
CA VAL A 340 -7.50 6.68 11.67
C VAL A 340 -8.56 5.72 11.14
N GLU A 341 -9.31 5.10 12.06
CA GLU A 341 -10.53 4.37 11.69
C GLU A 341 -11.57 5.41 11.29
N ALA A 342 -12.10 5.33 10.07
CA ALA A 342 -13.10 6.24 9.55
C ALA A 342 -14.26 5.41 9.02
N ASP A 343 -15.37 5.37 9.78
CA ASP A 343 -16.63 4.82 9.28
C ASP A 343 -17.16 5.78 8.20
N MET A 344 -16.99 5.42 6.93
CA MET A 344 -17.16 6.29 5.77
C MET A 344 -18.37 5.87 4.92
N LEU A 345 -19.56 5.83 5.51
CA LEU A 345 -20.78 5.59 4.73
C LEU A 345 -21.11 6.82 3.84
N ALA A 346 -20.69 6.71 2.57
CA ALA A 346 -21.03 7.51 1.39
C ALA A 346 -20.86 9.05 1.47
N GLY A 347 -19.63 9.54 1.19
CA GLY A 347 -19.40 10.94 0.80
C GLY A 347 -17.96 11.46 1.01
N LYS A 348 -17.36 11.96 -0.09
CA LYS A 348 -16.04 12.63 -0.27
C LYS A 348 -15.20 12.99 0.97
N ILE A 349 -13.92 12.58 0.97
CA ILE A 349 -12.83 13.30 1.67
C ILE A 349 -12.15 14.31 0.74
N HIS A 350 -12.11 15.58 1.14
CA HIS A 350 -11.25 16.65 0.60
C HIS A 350 -10.15 16.99 1.63
N LEU A 351 -8.87 16.90 1.25
CA LEU A 351 -7.74 17.31 2.10
C LEU A 351 -7.22 18.70 1.70
N LEU A 352 -7.28 19.68 2.62
CA LEU A 352 -6.75 21.05 2.42
C LEU A 352 -5.67 21.37 3.47
N TYR A 353 -4.41 21.46 3.06
CA TYR A 353 -3.28 21.80 3.94
C TYR A 353 -3.14 23.30 4.22
N SER A 354 -3.04 23.65 5.49
CA SER A 354 -2.72 24.98 6.04
C SER A 354 -1.58 24.81 7.06
N ALA A 355 -0.63 25.74 7.08
CA ALA A 355 0.73 25.57 7.61
C ALA A 355 0.86 25.14 9.11
N PHE A 356 1.71 24.14 9.38
CA PHE A 356 2.36 23.67 10.65
C PHE A 356 1.97 24.25 12.04
N PRO A 357 2.15 23.53 13.18
CA PRO A 357 2.50 22.13 13.45
C PRO A 357 1.45 21.49 14.39
N THR A 358 0.29 21.17 13.87
CA THR A 358 -0.78 20.38 14.49
C THR A 358 -1.70 20.05 13.34
N ILE A 359 -2.12 18.81 13.21
CA ILE A 359 -3.05 18.41 12.15
C ILE A 359 -4.30 19.28 12.32
N GLU A 360 -4.50 20.26 11.42
CA GLU A 360 -5.69 21.11 11.42
C GLU A 360 -6.82 20.30 10.81
N PHE A 361 -7.60 19.60 11.65
CA PHE A 361 -8.91 19.07 11.24
C PHE A 361 -9.93 20.22 11.24
N SER A 362 -9.73 21.25 10.42
CA SER A 362 -10.62 22.43 10.45
C SER A 362 -11.83 22.34 9.53
N THR A 363 -12.01 21.28 8.74
CA THR A 363 -13.25 21.02 7.99
C THR A 363 -13.31 19.56 7.51
N MET A 364 -13.91 18.64 8.27
CA MET A 364 -14.54 17.46 7.65
C MET A 364 -15.98 17.85 7.31
N LYS A 365 -16.32 17.83 6.03
CA LYS A 365 -17.70 17.98 5.55
C LYS A 365 -18.06 16.72 4.77
N PHE A 366 -18.87 15.86 5.37
CA PHE A 366 -19.57 14.80 4.66
C PHE A 366 -20.75 15.46 3.93
N GLU A 367 -20.75 15.50 2.59
CA GLU A 367 -21.93 15.91 1.82
C GLU A 367 -22.66 14.69 1.24
N GLU A 368 -23.84 14.43 1.82
CA GLU A 368 -25.05 13.75 1.32
C GLU A 368 -24.97 12.44 0.50
N ASN A 369 -25.37 11.32 1.12
CA ASN A 369 -26.66 10.63 0.95
C ASN A 369 -26.51 9.18 1.43
N LEU A 370 -27.01 8.82 2.61
CA LEU A 370 -27.61 7.50 2.91
C LEU A 370 -28.15 7.48 4.35
N ILE A 371 -29.07 6.54 4.60
CA ILE A 371 -29.89 6.41 5.82
C ILE A 371 -29.39 5.14 6.54
N GLY A 372 -28.66 5.28 7.65
CA GLY A 372 -28.08 4.17 8.44
C GLY A 372 -27.61 4.62 9.82
N SER A 373 -27.43 3.68 10.77
CA SER A 373 -26.98 4.00 12.14
C SER A 373 -25.47 3.89 12.27
N ASN A 374 -24.77 5.00 12.53
CA ASN A 374 -23.29 5.07 12.57
C ASN A 374 -22.79 5.50 13.97
N GLU A 375 -21.56 5.09 14.33
CA GLU A 375 -20.90 5.48 15.59
C GLU A 375 -19.61 6.26 15.29
N LEU A 376 -19.60 7.57 15.58
CA LEU A 376 -18.46 8.46 15.36
C LEU A 376 -17.77 8.78 16.69
N THR A 377 -16.58 8.21 16.91
CA THR A 377 -15.80 8.37 18.15
C THR A 377 -14.39 8.91 17.90
N VAL A 378 -14.06 10.07 18.49
CA VAL A 378 -12.67 10.57 18.53
C VAL A 378 -11.90 9.86 19.65
N THR A 379 -10.76 9.23 19.36
CA THR A 379 -10.08 8.36 20.35
C THR A 379 -9.08 9.09 21.25
N GLU A 380 -8.47 10.21 20.84
CA GLU A 380 -7.64 11.06 21.72
C GLU A 380 -7.64 12.53 21.29
N GLY A 381 -8.54 13.35 21.87
CA GLY A 381 -8.53 14.80 21.71
C GLY A 381 -7.38 15.44 22.49
N ILE A 382 -6.42 16.07 21.81
CA ILE A 382 -5.26 16.76 22.40
C ILE A 382 -5.61 18.12 23.03
N GLY A 383 -6.85 18.33 23.49
CA GLY A 383 -7.30 19.53 24.20
C GLY A 383 -7.55 20.75 23.32
N ARG A 384 -7.88 20.53 22.05
CA ARG A 384 -8.38 21.53 21.10
C ARG A 384 -9.73 21.02 20.58
N GLY A 385 -10.68 21.92 20.39
CA GLY A 385 -12.05 21.60 20.02
C GLY A 385 -12.17 20.98 18.63
N ASP A 386 -13.02 19.96 18.53
CA ASP A 386 -13.28 19.16 17.34
C ASP A 386 -14.63 19.55 16.69
N ILE A 387 -14.83 19.22 15.40
CA ILE A 387 -16.14 19.37 14.73
C ILE A 387 -16.58 17.98 14.25
N LEU A 388 -17.67 17.45 14.81
CA LEU A 388 -18.25 16.15 14.48
C LEU A 388 -19.61 16.36 13.82
N VAL A 389 -19.80 15.79 12.63
CA VAL A 389 -21.05 15.91 11.87
C VAL A 389 -21.53 14.51 11.48
N GLY A 390 -22.72 14.14 11.96
CA GLY A 390 -23.45 12.92 11.64
C GLY A 390 -24.06 12.95 10.23
N ASP A 391 -24.63 11.83 9.81
CA ASP A 391 -25.32 11.68 8.52
C ASP A 391 -26.85 11.88 8.68
N HIS A 392 -27.69 11.30 7.83
CA HIS A 392 -29.15 11.44 7.97
C HIS A 392 -29.82 10.25 8.69
N GLY A 393 -29.05 9.36 9.32
CA GLY A 393 -29.55 8.26 10.13
C GLY A 393 -29.17 8.39 11.62
N ASP A 394 -29.45 7.35 12.41
CA ASP A 394 -29.34 7.45 13.88
C ASP A 394 -27.86 7.39 14.32
N ASN A 395 -27.24 8.52 14.64
CA ASN A 395 -25.81 8.59 14.94
C ASN A 395 -25.50 8.57 16.44
N ARG A 396 -24.29 8.13 16.80
CA ARG A 396 -23.70 8.30 18.15
C ARG A 396 -22.43 9.14 18.06
N LEU A 397 -22.41 10.32 18.67
CA LEU A 397 -21.30 11.29 18.57
C LEU A 397 -20.63 11.50 19.94
N THR A 398 -19.31 11.35 20.01
CA THR A 398 -18.50 11.59 21.23
C THR A 398 -17.29 12.48 20.93
N GLY A 399 -17.31 13.75 21.35
CA GLY A 399 -16.24 14.73 21.13
C GLY A 399 -15.01 14.55 22.03
N ARG A 400 -15.22 14.12 23.28
CA ARG A 400 -14.20 13.97 24.33
C ARG A 400 -13.66 15.32 24.82
N PHE A 401 -12.35 15.60 24.72
CA PHE A 401 -11.71 16.69 25.48
C PHE A 401 -11.41 17.90 24.58
N GLY A 402 -12.20 18.96 24.72
CA GLY A 402 -12.06 20.19 23.94
C GLY A 402 -13.40 20.96 23.92
N PRO A 403 -13.46 22.20 23.38
CA PRO A 403 -14.73 22.82 22.98
C PRO A 403 -15.19 22.28 21.62
N ASP A 404 -16.00 21.24 21.62
CA ASP A 404 -16.38 20.53 20.40
C ASP A 404 -17.68 21.11 19.79
N VAL A 405 -17.85 20.96 18.47
CA VAL A 405 -19.07 21.32 17.74
C VAL A 405 -19.65 20.05 17.14
N LEU A 406 -20.83 19.66 17.60
CA LEU A 406 -21.50 18.42 17.23
C LEU A 406 -22.76 18.75 16.41
N THR A 407 -22.95 18.05 15.29
CA THR A 407 -24.12 18.18 14.41
C THR A 407 -24.64 16.78 14.12
N GLY A 408 -25.90 16.48 14.40
CA GLY A 408 -26.52 15.16 14.15
C GLY A 408 -27.08 15.01 12.73
N ASN A 409 -27.58 16.10 12.15
CA ASN A 409 -28.37 16.21 10.93
C ASN A 409 -29.75 15.53 11.02
N GLY A 410 -29.94 14.39 10.34
CA GLY A 410 -31.22 13.68 10.25
C GLY A 410 -31.14 12.37 11.02
N GLY A 411 -32.27 11.85 11.53
CA GLY A 411 -32.24 10.63 12.37
C GLY A 411 -32.40 10.95 13.85
N ALA A 412 -32.40 9.92 14.70
CA ALA A 412 -32.49 10.03 16.15
C ALA A 412 -31.10 9.89 16.78
N ASP A 413 -30.41 11.02 16.95
CA ASP A 413 -28.99 11.03 17.30
C ASP A 413 -28.72 10.95 18.81
N THR A 414 -27.55 10.47 19.20
CA THR A 414 -27.10 10.45 20.60
C THR A 414 -25.75 11.13 20.75
N PHE A 415 -25.73 12.24 21.49
CA PHE A 415 -24.52 12.98 21.86
C PHE A 415 -24.04 12.48 23.23
N VAL A 416 -22.88 11.81 23.26
CA VAL A 416 -22.39 11.06 24.41
C VAL A 416 -21.28 11.82 25.14
N TYR A 417 -21.42 11.93 26.46
CA TYR A 417 -20.43 12.52 27.35
C TYR A 417 -20.01 11.50 28.40
N LEU A 418 -18.71 11.29 28.55
CA LEU A 418 -18.15 10.24 29.40
C LEU A 418 -17.65 10.79 30.73
N LYS A 419 -17.26 12.07 30.77
CA LYS A 419 -16.75 12.77 31.96
C LYS A 419 -17.22 14.21 31.98
N VAL A 420 -17.24 14.81 33.17
CA VAL A 420 -17.53 16.24 33.34
C VAL A 420 -16.51 17.13 32.63
N ASP A 421 -15.25 16.67 32.54
CA ASP A 421 -14.17 17.40 31.85
C ASP A 421 -14.32 17.41 30.32
N ASP A 422 -15.27 16.66 29.76
CA ASP A 422 -15.51 16.63 28.32
C ASP A 422 -16.08 17.97 27.83
N SER A 423 -16.93 18.62 28.63
CA SER A 423 -17.52 19.93 28.28
C SER A 423 -17.69 20.80 29.53
N TYR A 424 -16.76 21.73 29.76
CA TYR A 424 -16.72 22.50 30.99
C TYR A 424 -16.27 23.94 30.80
N PHE A 425 -16.68 24.82 31.73
CA PHE A 425 -16.20 26.19 31.75
C PHE A 425 -14.94 26.30 32.63
N ASP A 426 -13.79 26.64 32.04
CA ASP A 426 -12.55 26.83 32.78
C ASP A 426 -12.53 28.20 33.48
N ASN A 427 -13.03 28.23 34.71
CA ASN A 427 -12.99 29.41 35.59
C ASN A 427 -11.57 29.93 35.88
N ALA A 428 -10.54 29.09 35.79
CA ALA A 428 -9.16 29.49 36.09
C ALA A 428 -8.52 30.27 34.93
N THR A 429 -8.88 29.94 33.69
CA THR A 429 -8.37 30.61 32.48
C THR A 429 -9.38 31.54 31.81
N ASN A 430 -10.63 31.57 32.30
CA ASN A 430 -11.76 32.30 31.70
C ASN A 430 -11.92 31.94 30.21
N GLN A 431 -11.73 30.66 29.89
CA GLN A 431 -11.94 30.10 28.56
C GLN A 431 -13.23 29.29 28.54
N ASP A 432 -14.06 29.58 27.56
CA ASP A 432 -15.23 28.77 27.24
C ASP A 432 -14.74 27.48 26.59
N ARG A 433 -14.87 26.35 27.30
CA ARG A 433 -14.60 25.00 26.78
C ARG A 433 -15.87 24.16 26.75
N ASN A 434 -16.99 24.82 26.54
CA ASN A 434 -18.27 24.16 26.39
C ASN A 434 -18.41 23.65 24.96
N ASP A 435 -18.91 22.43 24.82
CA ASP A 435 -19.35 21.88 23.56
C ASP A 435 -20.60 22.60 23.07
N THR A 436 -20.80 22.56 21.77
CA THR A 436 -21.97 23.11 21.07
C THR A 436 -22.63 22.02 20.26
N ILE A 437 -23.92 21.77 20.48
CA ILE A 437 -24.73 20.93 19.60
C ILE A 437 -25.56 21.86 18.71
N GLU A 438 -25.28 21.90 17.40
CA GLU A 438 -25.83 22.92 16.50
C GLU A 438 -27.29 22.68 16.09
N ASP A 439 -27.74 21.43 16.00
CA ASP A 439 -29.01 21.06 15.35
C ASP A 439 -29.88 20.08 16.15
N PHE A 440 -29.68 20.03 17.48
CA PHE A 440 -30.44 19.16 18.37
C PHE A 440 -31.96 19.28 18.18
N SER A 441 -32.63 18.14 18.01
CA SER A 441 -34.06 18.06 17.74
C SER A 441 -34.75 16.95 18.54
N SER A 442 -35.42 17.35 19.63
CA SER A 442 -36.30 16.43 20.40
C SER A 442 -37.38 15.77 19.54
N SER A 443 -37.74 16.37 18.39
CA SER A 443 -38.76 15.85 17.48
C SER A 443 -38.26 14.74 16.56
N GLN A 444 -36.95 14.73 16.27
CA GLN A 444 -36.29 13.69 15.48
C GLN A 444 -35.92 12.49 16.35
N GLY A 445 -35.72 12.71 17.64
CA GLY A 445 -35.51 11.66 18.63
C GLY A 445 -34.24 11.83 19.45
N ASP A 446 -33.49 12.90 19.19
CA ASP A 446 -32.15 13.10 19.70
C ASP A 446 -32.05 13.01 21.23
N LYS A 447 -30.88 12.59 21.69
CA LYS A 447 -30.57 12.32 23.08
C LYS A 447 -29.21 12.89 23.46
N ILE A 448 -29.13 13.45 24.66
CA ILE A 448 -27.86 13.70 25.35
C ILE A 448 -27.67 12.57 26.36
N ASP A 449 -26.59 11.81 26.20
CA ASP A 449 -26.24 10.69 27.06
C ASP A 449 -25.18 11.11 28.08
N LEU A 450 -25.60 11.16 29.34
CA LEU A 450 -24.77 11.47 30.50
C LEU A 450 -24.63 10.25 31.43
N SER A 451 -25.11 9.08 31.02
CA SER A 451 -25.20 7.89 31.90
C SER A 451 -23.86 7.33 32.35
N ALA A 452 -22.77 7.72 31.67
CA ALA A 452 -21.40 7.38 32.04
C ALA A 452 -20.81 8.28 33.15
N ILE A 453 -21.44 9.42 33.42
CA ILE A 453 -20.95 10.40 34.40
C ILE A 453 -21.56 10.11 35.78
N ASP A 454 -20.69 10.02 36.79
CA ASP A 454 -21.14 9.97 38.18
C ASP A 454 -21.62 11.36 38.62
N ALA A 455 -22.93 11.49 38.84
CA ALA A 455 -23.59 12.76 39.08
C ALA A 455 -23.26 13.39 40.44
N ILE A 456 -22.67 12.65 41.40
CA ILE A 456 -22.35 13.18 42.73
C ILE A 456 -20.86 12.96 43.07
N ALA A 457 -20.08 14.02 42.93
CA ALA A 457 -18.64 13.99 43.18
C ALA A 457 -18.30 13.54 44.61
N GLY A 458 -17.45 12.52 44.72
CA GLY A 458 -16.92 12.03 46.01
C GLY A 458 -17.70 10.87 46.64
N ASN A 459 -18.76 10.38 46.00
CA ASN A 459 -19.44 9.15 46.38
C ASN A 459 -18.89 7.94 45.62
N ALA A 460 -17.61 7.61 45.82
CA ALA A 460 -16.82 6.68 44.98
C ALA A 460 -17.33 5.22 44.83
N ASN A 461 -18.49 4.86 45.41
CA ASN A 461 -19.14 3.55 45.27
C ASN A 461 -20.60 3.62 44.77
N ALA A 462 -21.11 4.80 44.39
CA ALA A 462 -22.44 4.96 43.85
C ALA A 462 -22.32 5.52 42.42
N ASN A 463 -22.93 4.84 41.44
CA ASN A 463 -23.14 5.40 40.12
C ASN A 463 -24.42 6.24 40.19
N ASP A 464 -24.31 7.44 40.73
CA ASP A 464 -25.47 8.30 40.93
C ASP A 464 -25.89 8.91 39.58
N ALA A 465 -27.17 8.78 39.23
CA ALA A 465 -27.74 9.36 38.01
C ALA A 465 -28.12 10.83 38.23
N PHE A 466 -28.03 11.65 37.19
CA PHE A 466 -28.51 13.03 37.25
C PHE A 466 -30.03 13.09 37.41
N THR A 467 -30.51 14.16 38.04
CA THR A 467 -31.93 14.51 38.13
C THR A 467 -32.20 15.79 37.34
N TYR A 468 -33.00 15.71 36.27
CA TYR A 468 -33.40 16.89 35.51
C TYR A 468 -34.45 17.73 36.25
N ILE A 469 -34.14 19.02 36.46
CA ILE A 469 -34.97 19.95 37.25
C ILE A 469 -35.66 21.03 36.41
N GLY A 470 -35.63 20.93 35.08
CA GLY A 470 -36.17 21.96 34.19
C GLY A 470 -35.26 23.19 34.15
N SER A 471 -35.84 24.38 34.36
CA SER A 471 -35.10 25.67 34.39
C SER A 471 -34.89 26.22 35.82
N ALA A 472 -35.16 25.40 36.84
CA ALA A 472 -34.99 25.79 38.24
C ALA A 472 -33.50 26.04 38.60
N GLY A 473 -33.26 26.80 39.66
CA GLY A 473 -31.93 26.93 40.27
C GLY A 473 -31.49 25.62 40.91
N PHE A 474 -30.19 25.34 40.88
CA PHE A 474 -29.62 24.20 41.60
C PHE A 474 -29.92 24.31 43.11
N SER A 475 -30.15 23.16 43.74
CA SER A 475 -30.46 23.02 45.16
C SER A 475 -29.71 21.86 45.83
N ALA A 476 -29.11 20.96 45.04
CA ALA A 476 -28.28 19.84 45.47
C ALA A 476 -27.33 19.41 44.34
N ALA A 477 -26.30 18.62 44.66
CA ALA A 477 -25.51 17.87 43.66
C ALA A 477 -26.38 16.85 42.91
N GLY A 478 -25.90 16.41 41.75
CA GLY A 478 -26.58 15.45 40.89
C GLY A 478 -27.78 16.04 40.16
N GLN A 479 -27.81 17.36 39.97
CA GLN A 479 -28.89 18.04 39.26
C GLN A 479 -28.42 18.50 37.89
N VAL A 480 -29.28 18.33 36.89
CA VAL A 480 -29.09 18.84 35.53
C VAL A 480 -30.27 19.73 35.14
N ARG A 481 -30.00 20.83 34.45
CA ARG A 481 -31.02 21.82 34.07
C ARG A 481 -30.79 22.34 32.65
N TYR A 482 -31.80 23.01 32.12
CA TYR A 482 -31.68 23.78 30.88
C TYR A 482 -32.02 25.25 31.17
N ALA A 483 -31.04 26.13 30.97
CA ALA A 483 -31.18 27.56 31.24
C ALA A 483 -30.31 28.37 30.27
N GLY A 484 -30.85 29.47 29.74
CA GLY A 484 -30.05 30.44 28.98
C GLY A 484 -29.45 29.94 27.66
N GLY A 485 -30.01 28.88 27.05
CA GLY A 485 -29.43 28.27 25.84
C GLY A 485 -28.38 27.20 26.12
N GLN A 486 -28.29 26.74 27.38
CA GLN A 486 -27.31 25.75 27.79
C GLN A 486 -27.95 24.65 28.64
N MET A 487 -27.47 23.43 28.44
CA MET A 487 -27.52 22.38 29.45
C MET A 487 -26.48 22.71 30.51
N GLU A 488 -26.85 22.63 31.79
CA GLU A 488 -25.94 22.81 32.90
C GLU A 488 -26.09 21.68 33.92
N ALA A 489 -24.98 21.12 34.39
CA ALA A 489 -24.95 20.05 35.37
C ALA A 489 -24.13 20.46 36.61
N ASN A 490 -24.60 20.10 37.81
CA ASN A 490 -23.91 20.30 39.08
C ASN A 490 -23.62 18.95 39.74
N ILE A 491 -22.34 18.66 40.00
CA ILE A 491 -21.89 17.42 40.63
C ILE A 491 -21.42 17.59 42.08
N ASN A 492 -21.13 18.82 42.54
CA ASN A 492 -20.41 19.05 43.81
C ASN A 492 -21.20 19.85 44.90
N ALA A 493 -22.48 20.18 44.63
CA ALA A 493 -23.41 20.93 45.51
C ALA A 493 -23.01 22.38 45.83
N ASP A 494 -22.09 23.00 45.10
CA ASP A 494 -21.69 24.41 45.25
C ASP A 494 -22.70 25.42 44.65
N LEU A 495 -23.80 24.92 44.08
CA LEU A 495 -24.84 25.66 43.36
C LEU A 495 -24.39 26.31 42.03
N GLY A 496 -23.16 26.06 41.59
CA GLY A 496 -22.62 26.38 40.26
C GLY A 496 -22.85 25.26 39.24
N ALA A 497 -22.52 25.52 37.97
CA ALA A 497 -22.45 24.47 36.96
C ALA A 497 -21.01 23.96 36.86
N ASP A 498 -20.84 22.64 36.87
CA ASP A 498 -19.55 21.95 36.69
C ASP A 498 -19.35 21.53 35.23
N MET A 499 -20.43 21.27 34.50
CA MET A 499 -20.45 20.99 33.06
C MET A 499 -21.52 21.85 32.40
N GLN A 500 -21.23 22.36 31.20
CA GLN A 500 -22.20 23.09 30.39
C GLN A 500 -22.09 22.67 28.93
N ILE A 501 -23.21 22.56 28.23
CA ILE A 501 -23.27 22.30 26.77
C ILE A 501 -24.19 23.35 26.15
N SER A 502 -23.75 24.01 25.08
CA SER A 502 -24.57 24.95 24.33
C SER A 502 -25.50 24.20 23.38
N VAL A 503 -26.81 24.40 23.54
CA VAL A 503 -27.84 23.64 22.80
C VAL A 503 -29.18 24.40 22.80
N ASP A 504 -29.94 24.27 21.71
CA ASP A 504 -31.05 25.16 21.44
C ASP A 504 -32.27 24.96 22.34
N GLN A 505 -32.70 23.73 22.62
CA GLN A 505 -33.80 23.41 23.56
C GLN A 505 -33.66 21.99 24.13
N LEU A 506 -34.07 21.80 25.39
CA LEU A 506 -34.11 20.47 26.03
C LEU A 506 -35.36 20.28 26.90
N VAL A 507 -35.86 19.04 26.94
CA VAL A 507 -36.86 18.54 27.89
C VAL A 507 -36.36 17.28 28.61
N ALA A 508 -37.10 16.83 29.63
CA ALA A 508 -36.70 15.66 30.42
C ALA A 508 -36.51 14.36 29.61
N ALA A 509 -37.24 14.22 28.49
CA ALA A 509 -37.16 13.03 27.63
C ALA A 509 -35.95 13.03 26.69
N ASP A 510 -35.19 14.13 26.64
CA ASP A 510 -34.02 14.30 25.78
C ASP A 510 -32.74 13.77 26.41
N PHE A 511 -32.82 13.29 27.65
CA PHE A 511 -31.66 12.80 28.39
C PHE A 511 -31.67 11.29 28.58
N ILE A 512 -30.47 10.70 28.52
CA ILE A 512 -30.16 9.38 29.05
C ILE A 512 -29.29 9.63 30.29
N LEU A 513 -29.84 9.38 31.48
CA LEU A 513 -29.25 9.76 32.78
C LEU A 513 -28.91 8.55 33.64
#